data_AF-A0A7W2TTC7-F1
#
_entry.id   AF-A0A7W2TTC7-F1
#
_cell.length_a   1.000
_cell.length_b   1.000
_cell.length_c   1.000
_cell.angle_alpha   90.00
_cell.angle_beta   90.00
_cell.angle_gamma   90.00
#
_symmetry.space_group_name_H-M   'P 1'
#
loop_
_entity.id
_entity.type
_entity.pdbx_description
1 polymer ?
#
loop_
_entity_poly.entity_id
_entity_poly.type
_entity_poly.pdbx_seq_one_letter_code
_entity_poly.pdbx_strand_id
1 'polypeptide(L)'
;QLFSHVSDNSLTIFDRCYLSAEVLINWRKQHPQSHWMVPIKSNTQYTVIESYSEHDFKVEMSVSAHARKQDPSLPECWQARLVL
;
A
#
# COMPACT_ATOMS: atom_id res chain seq x y z
N GLN A 1 13.42 6.10 -14.55
CA GLN A 1 12.41 5.20 -13.97
C GLN A 1 13.01 4.58 -12.71
N LEU A 2 12.42 4.79 -11.54
CA LEU A 2 12.95 4.27 -10.26
C LEU A 2 12.61 2.78 -10.05
N PHE A 3 11.68 2.22 -10.84
CA PHE A 3 11.01 0.95 -10.56
C PHE A 3 11.43 -0.21 -11.49
N SER A 4 12.34 -0.03 -12.44
CA SER A 4 12.63 -1.08 -13.44
C SER A 4 13.55 -2.21 -12.96
N HIS A 5 14.17 -2.09 -11.78
CA HIS A 5 15.16 -3.05 -11.27
C HIS A 5 14.97 -3.38 -9.79
N VAL A 6 13.82 -3.92 -9.44
CA VAL A 6 13.59 -4.53 -8.11
C VAL A 6 13.86 -6.03 -8.22
N SER A 7 14.66 -6.57 -7.29
CA SER A 7 14.90 -8.02 -7.22
C SER A 7 13.68 -8.73 -6.65
N ASP A 8 13.35 -9.91 -7.17
CA ASP A 8 12.27 -10.73 -6.61
C ASP A 8 12.54 -11.11 -5.15
N ASN A 9 11.46 -11.35 -4.40
CA ASN A 9 11.51 -11.70 -2.97
C ASN A 9 12.21 -10.65 -2.10
N SER A 10 12.17 -9.38 -2.53
CA SER A 10 12.75 -8.27 -1.78
C SER A 10 11.70 -7.50 -0.98
N LEU A 11 12.18 -6.73 0.00
CA LEU A 11 11.38 -5.75 0.74
C LEU A 11 11.86 -4.34 0.37
N THR A 12 10.99 -3.54 -0.25
CA THR A 12 11.25 -2.12 -0.51
C THR A 12 10.69 -1.25 0.62
N ILE A 13 11.55 -0.47 1.26
CA ILE A 13 11.14 0.49 2.29
C ILE A 13 10.98 1.86 1.64
N PHE A 14 9.76 2.39 1.67
CA PHE A 14 9.43 3.71 1.15
C PHE A 14 9.45 4.77 2.24
N ASP A 15 9.87 5.98 1.87
CA ASP A 15 9.63 7.16 2.70
C ASP A 15 8.13 7.44 2.87
N ARG A 16 7.77 8.04 4.00
CA ARG A 16 6.37 8.37 4.36
C ARG A 16 5.64 9.20 3.29
N CYS A 17 6.35 9.99 2.49
CA CYS A 17 5.74 10.79 1.42
C CYS A 17 5.13 9.93 0.30
N TYR A 18 5.55 8.67 0.16
CA TYR A 18 5.05 7.73 -0.85
C TYR A 18 3.83 6.91 -0.41
N LEU A 19 3.26 7.17 0.78
CA LEU A 19 1.99 6.55 1.19
C LEU A 19 0.84 7.08 0.31
N SER A 20 0.60 6.39 -0.81
CA SER A 20 -0.43 6.64 -1.81
C SER A 20 -0.94 5.31 -2.36
N ALA A 21 -2.26 5.19 -2.53
CA ALA A 21 -2.88 4.02 -3.12
C ALA A 21 -2.35 3.76 -4.55
N GLU A 22 -2.24 4.81 -5.37
CA GLU A 22 -1.74 4.71 -6.74
C GLU A 22 -0.33 4.11 -6.78
N VAL A 23 0.59 4.67 -5.99
CA VAL A 23 2.00 4.23 -5.96
C VAL A 23 2.11 2.78 -5.49
N LEU A 24 1.49 2.45 -4.36
CA LEU A 24 1.71 1.16 -3.69
C LEU A 24 0.95 0.01 -4.36
N ILE A 25 -0.23 0.27 -4.92
CA ILE A 25 -0.97 -0.72 -5.72
C ILE A 25 -0.21 -0.99 -7.02
N ASN A 26 0.23 0.06 -7.72
CA ASN A 26 0.94 -0.12 -8.99
C ASN A 26 2.32 -0.75 -8.80
N TRP A 27 3.03 -0.43 -7.70
CA TRP A 27 4.27 -1.13 -7.34
C TRP A 27 4.04 -2.63 -7.15
N ARG A 28 3.00 -3.03 -6.40
CA ARG A 28 2.68 -4.45 -6.19
C ARG A 28 2.27 -5.14 -7.50
N LYS A 29 1.54 -4.45 -8.38
CA LYS A 29 1.18 -4.97 -9.71
C LYS A 29 2.42 -5.22 -10.57
N GLN A 30 3.42 -4.34 -10.51
CA GLN A 30 4.67 -4.45 -11.28
C GLN A 30 5.65 -5.47 -10.68
N HIS A 31 5.66 -5.63 -9.35
CA HIS A 31 6.58 -6.52 -8.63
C HIS A 31 5.81 -7.50 -7.73
N PRO A 32 5.07 -8.46 -8.30
CA PRO A 32 4.15 -9.32 -7.56
C PRO A 32 4.84 -10.26 -6.55
N GLN A 33 6.13 -10.55 -6.74
CA GLN A 33 6.95 -11.38 -5.85
C GLN A 33 7.73 -10.58 -4.80
N SER A 34 7.53 -9.26 -4.73
CA SER A 34 8.21 -8.41 -3.76
C SER A 34 7.20 -7.78 -2.80
N HIS A 35 7.69 -7.36 -1.64
CA HIS A 35 6.91 -6.68 -0.60
C HIS A 35 7.36 -5.23 -0.42
N TRP A 36 6.51 -4.42 0.18
CA TRP A 36 6.83 -3.04 0.53
C TRP A 36 6.45 -2.74 1.98
N MET A 37 7.16 -1.78 2.57
CA MET A 37 6.82 -1.17 3.85
C MET A 37 6.92 0.35 3.72
N VAL A 38 5.99 1.06 4.35
CA VAL A 38 5.99 2.52 4.41
C VAL A 38 5.50 2.96 5.78
N PRO A 39 6.11 3.98 6.42
CA PRO A 39 5.57 4.55 7.63
C PRO A 39 4.17 5.13 7.37
N ILE A 40 3.18 4.70 8.17
CA ILE A 40 1.82 5.26 8.10
C ILE A 40 1.83 6.74 8.51
N LYS A 41 0.89 7.54 7.98
CA LYS A 41 0.67 8.93 8.42
C LYS A 41 -0.33 8.92 9.58
N SER A 42 -0.19 9.84 10.52
CA SER A 42 -1.08 9.93 11.69
C SER A 42 -2.55 10.18 11.33
N ASN A 43 -2.81 10.73 10.14
CA ASN A 43 -4.15 11.01 9.62
C ASN A 43 -4.64 9.96 8.60
N THR A 44 -3.94 8.84 8.43
CA THR A 44 -4.40 7.77 7.54
C THR A 44 -5.62 7.10 8.13
N GLN A 45 -6.74 7.17 7.41
CA GLN A 45 -7.96 6.48 7.79
C GLN A 45 -7.96 5.06 7.22
N TYR A 46 -8.28 4.10 8.07
CA TYR A 46 -8.40 2.69 7.71
C TYR A 46 -9.42 2.00 8.59
N THR A 47 -9.89 0.84 8.13
CA THR A 47 -10.74 -0.06 8.90
C THR A 47 -9.98 -1.36 9.11
N VAL A 48 -9.89 -1.84 10.37
CA VAL A 48 -9.36 -3.18 10.65
C VAL A 48 -10.39 -4.20 10.21
N ILE A 49 -10.00 -5.10 9.30
CA ILE A 49 -10.86 -6.17 8.78
C ILE A 49 -10.49 -7.54 9.33
N GLU A 50 -9.27 -7.71 9.83
CA GLU A 50 -8.80 -8.93 10.49
C GLU A 50 -7.65 -8.59 11.46
N SER A 51 -7.62 -9.24 12.62
CA SER A 51 -6.53 -9.11 13.60
C SER A 51 -5.74 -10.41 13.67
N TYR A 52 -4.42 -10.33 13.48
CA TYR A 52 -3.51 -11.47 13.59
C TYR A 52 -2.84 -11.54 14.97
N SER A 53 -2.60 -10.39 15.61
CA SER A 53 -2.08 -10.28 16.98
C SER A 53 -2.45 -8.92 17.60
N GLU A 54 -1.93 -8.61 18.79
CA GLU A 54 -2.06 -7.29 19.42
C GLU A 54 -1.43 -6.16 18.59
N HIS A 55 -0.48 -6.46 17.71
CA HIS A 55 0.28 -5.47 16.93
C HIS A 55 0.30 -5.76 15.42
N ASP A 56 -0.53 -6.68 14.92
CA ASP A 56 -0.54 -7.10 13.50
C ASP A 56 -1.97 -7.23 13.00
N PHE A 57 -2.32 -6.41 12.01
CA PHE A 57 -3.69 -6.28 11.51
C PHE A 57 -3.71 -6.28 9.99
N LYS A 58 -4.77 -6.86 9.42
CA LYS A 58 -5.16 -6.59 8.04
C LYS A 58 -6.12 -5.40 8.05
N VAL A 59 -5.79 -4.37 7.29
CA VAL A 59 -6.58 -3.14 7.21
C VAL A 59 -7.02 -2.88 5.79
N GLU A 60 -8.15 -2.20 5.66
CA GLU A 60 -8.69 -1.69 4.41
C GLU A 60 -8.68 -0.16 4.42
N MET A 61 -8.29 0.44 3.29
CA MET A 61 -8.24 1.88 3.08
C MET A 61 -9.00 2.23 1.80
N SER A 62 -9.74 3.34 1.82
CA SER A 62 -10.41 3.86 0.64
C SER A 62 -9.41 4.52 -0.31
N VAL A 63 -9.58 4.31 -1.61
CA VAL A 63 -8.94 5.10 -2.65
C VAL A 63 -9.80 6.35 -2.90
N SER A 64 -9.19 7.52 -3.03
CA SER A 64 -9.96 8.74 -3.28
C SER A 64 -10.56 8.73 -4.69
N ALA A 65 -11.73 9.35 -4.87
CA ALA A 65 -12.33 9.51 -6.20
C ALA A 65 -11.41 10.29 -7.16
N HIS A 66 -10.62 11.23 -6.63
CA HIS A 66 -9.62 11.97 -7.40
C HIS A 66 -8.54 11.03 -7.95
N ALA A 67 -7.97 10.15 -7.12
CA ALA A 67 -6.97 9.18 -7.56
C ALA A 67 -7.54 8.20 -8.60
N ARG A 68 -8.76 7.67 -8.38
CA ARG A 68 -9.43 6.83 -9.39
C ARG A 68 -9.75 7.55 -10.69
N LYS A 69 -9.94 8.87 -10.66
CA LYS A 69 -10.12 9.66 -11.89
C LYS A 69 -8.82 9.76 -12.69
N GLN A 70 -7.67 9.84 -12.01
CA GLN A 70 -6.35 9.88 -12.66
C GLN A 70 -5.91 8.49 -13.14
N ASP A 71 -6.15 7.45 -12.34
CA ASP A 71 -5.93 6.05 -12.68
C ASP A 71 -7.22 5.24 -12.46
N PRO A 72 -8.04 5.07 -13.50
CA PRO A 72 -9.28 4.28 -13.43
C PRO A 72 -9.08 2.79 -13.14
N SER A 73 -7.85 2.28 -13.18
CA SER A 73 -7.54 0.89 -12.84
C SER A 73 -7.46 0.65 -11.32
N LEU A 74 -7.52 1.71 -10.53
CA LEU A 74 -7.50 1.62 -9.07
C LEU A 74 -8.87 1.16 -8.52
N PRO A 75 -8.87 0.24 -7.54
CA PRO A 75 -10.09 -0.19 -6.89
C PRO A 75 -10.69 0.90 -6.00
N GLU A 76 -11.92 0.70 -5.52
CA GLU A 76 -12.53 1.61 -4.54
C GLU A 76 -11.84 1.56 -3.19
N CYS A 77 -11.46 0.36 -2.76
CA CYS A 77 -10.73 0.09 -1.54
C CYS A 77 -9.51 -0.80 -1.84
N TRP A 78 -8.49 -0.69 -1.01
CA TRP A 78 -7.30 -1.53 -1.07
C TRP A 78 -6.87 -1.96 0.32
N GLN A 79 -6.24 -3.12 0.40
CA GLN A 79 -5.88 -3.76 1.66
C GLN A 79 -4.37 -3.81 1.84
N ALA A 80 -3.94 -3.67 3.09
CA ALA A 80 -2.54 -3.77 3.49
C ALA A 80 -2.43 -4.42 4.88
N ARG A 81 -1.20 -4.80 5.27
CA ARG A 81 -0.90 -5.12 6.67
C ARG A 81 -0.48 -3.85 7.41
N LEU A 82 -1.02 -3.67 8.61
CA LEU A 82 -0.60 -2.66 9.57
C LEU A 82 0.10 -3.38 10.72
N VAL A 83 1.36 -3.02 10.95
CA VAL A 83 2.16 -3.51 12.08
C VAL A 83 2.47 -2.33 12.98
N LEU A 84 2.11 -2.42 14.26
CA LEU A 84 2.28 -1.37 15.28
C LEU A 84 3.53 -1.55 16.13
#